data_AF-A0A1I1Z8S5-F1
#
_entry.id   AF-A0A1I1Z8S5-F1
#
_cell.length_a   1.000
_cell.length_b   1.000
_cell.length_c   1.000
_cell.angle_alpha   90.00
_cell.angle_beta   90.00
_cell.angle_gamma   90.00
#
_symmetry.space_group_name_H-M   'P 1'
#
loop_
_entity.id
_entity.type
_entity.pdbx_description
1 polymer ?
#
loop_
_entity_poly.entity_id
_entity_poly.type
_entity_poly.pdbx_seq_one_letter_code
_entity_poly.pdbx_strand_id
1 'polypeptide(L)'
;MAHTRPLHAHMIHSWDGAAWEVFVAEPDEARWPHIPFPVGDGVPTISARTAALRALGYAPLTADTAWEWMETFFEGDPEGTVSLIASVKVTPANAT
;
A
#
# COMPACT_ATOMS: atom_id res chain seq x y z
N MET A 1 -10.36 1.17 17.59
CA MET A 1 -9.46 1.02 18.75
C MET A 1 -8.07 1.52 18.33
N ALA A 2 -7.30 2.17 19.18
CA ALA A 2 -5.95 2.61 18.81
C ALA A 2 -5.03 1.39 18.74
N HIS A 3 -4.48 1.08 17.55
CA HIS A 3 -3.53 -0.01 17.40
C HIS A 3 -2.23 0.33 18.14
N THR A 4 -1.84 -0.50 19.09
CA THR A 4 -0.63 -0.33 19.94
C THR A 4 0.68 -0.62 19.19
N ARG A 5 0.59 -1.09 17.94
CA ARG A 5 1.71 -1.39 17.05
C ARG A 5 1.49 -0.73 15.70
N PRO A 6 2.56 -0.28 15.02
CA PRO A 6 2.45 0.23 13.66
C PRO A 6 1.85 -0.84 12.74
N LEU A 7 0.97 -0.40 11.86
CA LEU A 7 0.40 -1.23 10.80
C LEU A 7 1.31 -1.19 9.57
N HIS A 8 1.01 -2.04 8.60
CA HIS A 8 1.65 -2.02 7.30
C HIS A 8 0.68 -1.51 6.25
N ALA A 9 1.11 -0.53 5.47
CA ALA A 9 0.52 -0.26 4.19
C ALA A 9 1.30 -1.00 3.11
N HIS A 10 0.57 -1.49 2.12
CA HIS A 10 1.10 -2.18 0.96
C HIS A 10 0.65 -1.47 -0.30
N MET A 11 1.44 -1.61 -1.36
CA MET A 11 1.07 -1.18 -2.69
C MET A 11 1.42 -2.29 -3.67
N ILE A 12 0.45 -2.70 -4.48
CA ILE A 12 0.61 -3.74 -5.49
C ILE A 12 -0.06 -3.30 -6.78
N HIS A 13 0.36 -3.89 -7.89
CA HIS A 13 -0.38 -3.80 -9.14
C HIS A 13 -1.68 -4.61 -9.02
N SER A 14 -2.79 -4.09 -9.54
CA SER A 14 -4.08 -4.78 -9.55
C SER A 14 -3.96 -6.09 -10.33
N TRP A 15 -4.84 -7.04 -10.02
CA TRP A 15 -4.81 -8.38 -10.61
C TRP A 15 -4.94 -8.37 -12.15
N ASP A 16 -5.64 -7.40 -12.73
CA ASP A 16 -5.79 -7.22 -14.18
C ASP A 16 -4.64 -6.42 -14.81
N GLY A 17 -3.68 -5.98 -13.99
CA GLY A 17 -2.57 -5.15 -14.39
C GLY A 17 -2.95 -3.75 -14.87
N ALA A 18 -4.15 -3.28 -14.56
CA ALA A 18 -4.61 -1.97 -15.03
C ALA A 18 -4.19 -0.82 -14.09
N ALA A 19 -4.00 -1.08 -12.80
CA ALA A 19 -3.83 -0.04 -11.80
C ALA A 19 -2.80 -0.41 -10.74
N TRP A 20 -2.34 0.59 -9.99
CA TRP A 20 -1.73 0.35 -8.68
C TRP A 20 -2.79 0.54 -7.61
N GLU A 21 -2.70 -0.20 -6.51
CA GLU A 21 -3.60 -0.06 -5.36
C GLU A 21 -2.78 0.03 -4.08
N VAL A 22 -3.05 1.04 -3.25
CA VAL A 22 -2.54 1.11 -1.87
C VAL A 22 -3.61 0.60 -0.93
N PHE A 23 -3.24 -0.26 0.00
CA PHE A 23 -4.13 -0.74 1.07
C PHE A 23 -3.40 -0.79 2.41
N VAL A 24 -4.14 -0.73 3.52
CA VAL A 24 -3.60 -0.85 4.87
C VAL A 24 -4.05 -2.16 5.50
N ALA A 25 -3.10 -2.99 5.90
CA ALA A 25 -3.37 -4.27 6.54
C ALA A 25 -3.88 -4.04 7.97
N GLU A 26 -5.19 -4.17 8.14
CA GLU A 26 -5.89 -4.07 9.41
C GLU A 26 -6.30 -5.49 9.86
N PRO A 27 -5.68 -6.06 10.91
CA PRO A 27 -5.88 -7.45 11.28
C PRO A 27 -7.33 -7.82 11.62
N ASP A 28 -8.10 -6.85 12.11
CA ASP A 28 -9.46 -7.04 12.59
C ASP A 28 -10.53 -6.73 11.53
N GLU A 29 -10.13 -6.27 10.33
CA GLU A 29 -11.06 -5.92 9.26
C GLU A 29 -11.14 -6.98 8.17
N ALA A 30 -12.38 -7.37 7.83
CA ALA A 30 -12.64 -8.36 6.79
C ALA A 30 -12.29 -7.85 5.38
N ARG A 31 -12.29 -6.53 5.18
CA ARG A 31 -11.85 -5.87 3.95
C ARG A 31 -10.98 -4.68 4.28
N TRP A 32 -9.72 -4.77 3.90
CA TRP A 32 -8.78 -3.69 4.09
C TRP A 32 -9.16 -2.45 3.27
N PRO A 33 -9.06 -1.25 3.85
CA PRO A 33 -9.28 -0.02 3.12
C PRO A 33 -8.20 0.13 2.05
N HIS A 34 -8.60 0.55 0.86
CA HIS A 34 -7.70 0.70 -0.28
C HIS A 34 -8.08 1.90 -1.14
N ILE A 35 -7.10 2.44 -1.85
CA ILE A 35 -7.26 3.48 -2.88
C ILE A 35 -6.56 3.02 -4.15
N PRO A 36 -7.28 2.90 -5.28
CA PRO A 36 -6.66 2.68 -6.57
C PRO A 36 -6.04 3.98 -7.09
N PHE A 37 -4.91 3.86 -7.77
CA PHE A 37 -4.33 4.91 -8.59
C PHE A 37 -4.77 4.67 -10.03
N PRO A 38 -5.47 5.64 -10.66
CA PRO A 38 -5.84 5.54 -12.07
C PRO A 38 -4.62 5.29 -12.94
N VAL A 39 -4.83 4.56 -14.05
CA VAL A 39 -3.79 4.20 -15.01
C VAL A 39 -3.00 5.44 -15.42
N GLY A 40 -1.71 5.41 -15.15
CA GLY A 40 -0.72 6.36 -15.63
C GLY A 40 0.54 5.62 -16.05
N ASP A 41 1.55 6.33 -16.55
CA ASP A 41 2.72 5.72 -17.21
C ASP A 41 3.73 5.04 -16.25
N GLY A 42 3.37 4.75 -14.99
CA GLY A 42 4.30 4.07 -14.09
C GLY A 42 3.92 4.02 -12.62
N VAL A 43 4.93 3.76 -11.81
CA VAL A 43 4.81 3.62 -10.35
C VAL A 43 4.32 4.94 -9.71
N PRO A 44 3.29 4.93 -8.85
CA PRO A 44 2.79 6.14 -8.18
C PRO A 44 3.89 6.90 -7.45
N THR A 45 3.85 8.23 -7.49
CA THR A 45 4.86 9.07 -6.81
C THR A 45 4.75 8.97 -5.28
N ILE A 46 5.82 9.32 -4.55
CA ILE A 46 5.78 9.38 -3.07
C ILE A 46 4.65 10.31 -2.61
N SER A 47 4.48 11.47 -3.24
CA SER A 47 3.42 12.42 -2.91
C SER A 47 2.01 11.82 -3.08
N ALA A 48 1.77 11.10 -4.17
CA ALA A 48 0.50 10.42 -4.41
C ALA A 48 0.23 9.34 -3.35
N ARG A 49 1.24 8.53 -2.99
CA ARG A 49 1.14 7.51 -1.93
C ARG A 49 0.83 8.14 -0.58
N THR A 50 1.51 9.22 -0.21
CA THR A 50 1.26 9.94 1.04
C THR A 50 -0.14 10.54 1.10
N ALA A 51 -0.63 11.09 -0.02
CA ALA A 51 -1.99 11.60 -0.12
C ALA A 51 -3.04 10.48 0.03
N ALA A 52 -2.82 9.33 -0.59
CA ALA A 52 -3.68 8.16 -0.45
C ALA A 52 -3.72 7.63 1.00
N LEU A 53 -2.57 7.47 1.65
CA LEU A 53 -2.51 7.08 3.06
C LEU A 53 -3.30 8.06 3.94
N ARG A 54 -3.14 9.37 3.72
CA ARG A 54 -3.89 10.39 4.47
C ARG A 54 -5.39 10.27 4.24
N ALA A 55 -5.82 10.01 3.00
CA ALA A 55 -7.23 9.80 2.68
C ALA A 55 -7.79 8.53 3.33
N LEU A 56 -6.96 7.51 3.55
CA LEU A 56 -7.29 6.33 4.34
C LEU A 56 -7.21 6.55 5.87
N GLY A 57 -6.81 7.74 6.33
CA GLY A 57 -6.68 8.04 7.76
C GLY A 57 -5.34 7.62 8.38
N TYR A 58 -4.31 7.40 7.56
CA TYR A 58 -2.99 6.93 7.96
C TYR A 58 -1.87 7.91 7.58
N ALA A 59 -0.75 7.82 8.29
CA ALA A 59 0.49 8.49 7.96
C ALA A 59 1.67 7.50 8.05
N PRO A 60 2.76 7.70 7.31
CA PRO A 60 4.01 6.97 7.54
C PRO A 60 4.42 7.07 9.01
N LEU A 61 5.01 6.00 9.55
CA LEU A 61 5.39 5.92 10.96
C LEU A 61 6.32 7.08 11.38
N THR A 62 7.23 7.46 10.49
CA THR A 62 8.15 8.60 10.63
C THR A 62 8.29 9.33 9.30
N ALA A 63 8.80 10.57 9.32
CA ALA A 63 9.00 11.37 8.11
C ALA A 63 10.04 10.77 7.13
N ASP A 64 10.95 9.95 7.65
CA ASP A 64 12.00 9.24 6.90
C ASP A 64 11.65 7.78 6.58
N THR A 65 10.44 7.31 6.93
CA THR A 65 10.03 5.93 6.59
C THR A 65 9.97 5.77 5.07
N ALA A 66 10.83 4.91 4.53
CA ALA A 66 10.88 4.59 3.11
C ALA A 66 9.93 3.44 2.74
N TRP A 67 9.49 3.43 1.49
CA TRP A 67 8.82 2.27 0.91
C TRP A 67 9.87 1.21 0.53
N GLU A 68 9.71 0.02 1.08
CA GLU A 68 10.50 -1.15 0.71
C GLU A 68 9.85 -1.84 -0.48
N TRP A 69 10.64 -2.20 -1.49
CA TRP A 69 10.18 -2.83 -2.72
C TRP A 69 10.66 -4.27 -2.81
N MET A 70 9.78 -5.14 -3.27
CA MET A 70 10.03 -6.56 -3.47
C MET A 70 9.40 -7.01 -4.78
N GLU A 71 10.10 -7.92 -5.46
CA GLU A 71 9.56 -8.68 -6.58
C GLU A 71 8.92 -9.96 -6.06
N THR A 72 7.78 -10.32 -6.63
CA THR A 72 7.12 -11.60 -6.45
C THR A 72 6.66 -12.11 -7.82
N PHE A 73 6.25 -13.36 -7.90
CA PHE A 73 5.53 -13.86 -9.08
C PHE A 73 4.05 -13.51 -8.97
N PHE A 74 3.42 -13.25 -10.12
CA PHE A 74 1.97 -13.10 -10.19
C PHE A 74 1.28 -14.44 -9.83
N GLU A 75 0.35 -14.40 -8.88
CA GLU A 75 -0.31 -15.62 -8.41
C GLU A 75 -1.20 -16.21 -9.52
N GLY A 76 -1.01 -17.50 -9.81
CA GLY A 76 -1.77 -18.19 -10.86
C GLY A 76 -1.18 -18.05 -12.27
N ASP A 77 -0.02 -17.38 -12.42
CA ASP A 77 0.71 -17.34 -13.69
C ASP A 77 1.88 -18.34 -13.73
N PRO A 78 1.80 -19.43 -14.51
CA PRO A 78 2.86 -20.42 -14.63
C PRO A 78 4.09 -19.93 -15.39
N GLU A 79 4.01 -18.82 -16.13
CA GLU A 79 5.15 -18.25 -16.87
C GLU A 79 6.01 -17.31 -15.98
N GLY A 80 5.52 -16.98 -14.78
CA GLY A 80 6.29 -16.26 -13.77
C GLY A 80 6.38 -14.76 -14.01
N THR A 81 5.31 -14.12 -14.52
CA THR A 81 5.25 -12.66 -14.63
C THR A 81 5.66 -12.01 -13.31
N VAL A 82 6.62 -11.09 -13.38
CA VAL A 82 7.10 -10.34 -12.23
C VAL A 82 6.00 -9.37 -11.79
N SER A 83 5.60 -9.49 -10.53
CA SER A 83 4.77 -8.53 -9.83
C SER A 83 5.60 -7.78 -8.80
N LEU A 84 5.31 -6.50 -8.64
CA LEU A 84 5.99 -5.64 -7.68
C LEU A 84 5.07 -5.34 -6.51
N ILE A 85 5.60 -5.55 -5.30
CA ILE A 85 4.96 -5.17 -4.05
C ILE A 85 5.85 -4.14 -3.36
N ALA A 86 5.24 -3.04 -2.92
CA ALA A 86 5.86 -2.11 -2.00
C ALA A 86 5.20 -2.20 -0.62
N SER A 87 5.96 -1.94 0.45
CA SER A 87 5.40 -1.85 1.79
C SER A 87 6.02 -0.72 2.61
N VAL A 88 5.26 -0.19 3.56
CA VAL A 88 5.69 0.87 4.48
C VAL A 88 4.98 0.74 5.82
N LYS A 89 5.66 1.08 6.92
CA LYS A 89 5.02 1.14 8.24
C LYS A 89 4.20 2.41 8.38
N VAL A 90 2.99 2.29 8.92
CA VAL A 90 2.05 3.40 9.09
C VAL A 90 1.46 3.45 10.50
N THR A 91 0.94 4.61 10.87
CA THR A 91 0.20 4.88 12.10
C THR A 91 -1.10 5.63 11.76
N PRO A 92 -2.20 5.48 12.54
CA PRO A 92 -3.38 6.32 12.36
C PRO A 92 -3.03 7.81 12.46
N ALA A 93 -3.49 8.62 11.50
CA ALA A 93 -3.18 10.04 11.41
C ALA A 93 -3.80 10.87 12.55
N ASN A 94 -4.83 10.33 13.22
CA ASN A 94 -5.52 10.96 14.36
C ASN A 94 -5.08 10.40 15.72
N ALA A 95 -4.03 9.57 15.78
CA ALA A 95 -3.45 9.14 17.04
C ALA A 95 -2.53 10.25 17.59
N THR A 96 -3.14 11.28 18.17
CA THR A 96 -2.44 12.26 19.04
C THR A 96 -3.06 12.20 20.43
#